data_AF-A0A4Y2HFQ9-F1
#
_entry.id   AF-A0A4Y2HFQ9-F1
#
_cell.length_a   1.000
_cell.length_b   1.000
_cell.length_c   1.000
_cell.angle_alpha   90.00
_cell.angle_beta   90.00
_cell.angle_gamma   90.00
#
_symmetry.space_group_name_H-M   'P 1'
#
loop_
_entity.id
_entity.type
_entity.pdbx_description
1 polymer ?
#
loop_
_entity_poly.entity_id
_entity_poly.type
_entity_poly.pdbx_seq_one_letter_code
_entity_poly.pdbx_strand_id
1 'polypeptide(L)'
;MKIPREGKSADDALLHVTSLLEQAGRQEKHTVVISLDISGAFDSLQYSSIRGRFASLSLFSNISETLPDTLKNRKVAMQTSEGPVLWEQTQGCP
;
A
#
# COMPACT_ATOMS: atom_id res chain seq x y z
N MET A 1 2.14 0.43 6.66
CA MET A 1 1.32 -0.18 5.60
C MET A 1 1.93 -1.51 5.19
N LYS A 2 1.28 -2.64 5.51
CA LYS A 2 1.75 -3.97 5.10
C LYS A 2 1.07 -4.31 3.78
N ILE A 3 1.84 -4.63 2.75
CA ILE A 3 1.30 -5.08 1.47
C ILE A 3 0.60 -6.42 1.72
N PRO A 4 -0.65 -6.64 1.26
CA PRO A 4 -1.25 -7.96 1.24
C PRO A 4 -0.31 -8.91 0.51
N ARG A 5 0.17 -9.94 1.20
CA ARG A 5 1.07 -10.93 0.61
C ARG A 5 0.26 -12.18 0.33
N GLU A 6 0.48 -12.75 -0.85
CA GLU A 6 -0.08 -14.04 -1.19
C GLU A 6 0.30 -15.08 -0.13
N GLY A 7 -0.68 -15.91 0.27
CA GLY A 7 -0.48 -16.93 1.30
C GLY A 7 -0.23 -16.41 2.71
N LYS A 8 -0.57 -15.14 3.01
CA LYS A 8 -0.54 -14.59 4.37
C LYS A 8 -1.89 -14.01 4.78
N SER A 9 -2.43 -14.48 5.89
CA SER A 9 -3.70 -14.02 6.46
C SER A 9 -3.50 -13.04 7.62
N ALA A 10 -4.60 -12.45 8.08
CA ALA A 10 -4.63 -11.71 9.34
C ALA A 10 -4.35 -12.64 10.54
N ASP A 11 -4.88 -13.86 10.50
CA ASP A 11 -4.67 -14.87 11.55
C ASP A 11 -3.19 -15.25 11.68
N ASP A 12 -2.47 -15.39 10.55
CA ASP A 12 -1.02 -15.63 10.57
C ASP A 12 -0.26 -14.50 11.28
N ALA A 13 -0.71 -13.26 11.08
CA ALA A 13 -0.10 -12.10 11.72
C ALA A 13 -0.40 -12.06 13.22
N LEU A 14 -1.64 -12.36 13.61
CA LEU A 14 -2.06 -12.45 15.02
C LEU A 14 -1.31 -13.57 15.74
N LEU A 15 -1.27 -14.77 15.15
CA LEU A 15 -0.56 -15.92 15.69
C LEU A 15 0.92 -15.60 15.90
N HIS A 16 1.55 -14.91 14.94
CA HIS A 16 2.95 -14.50 15.06
C HIS A 16 3.17 -13.52 16.21
N VAL A 17 2.32 -12.50 16.37
CA VAL A 17 2.44 -11.56 17.50
C VAL A 17 2.23 -12.27 18.83
N THR A 18 1.23 -13.14 18.94
CA THR A 18 0.98 -13.94 20.16
C THR A 18 2.17 -14.82 20.51
N SER A 19 2.76 -15.50 19.53
CA SER A 19 3.96 -16.32 19.72
C SER A 19 5.15 -15.51 20.25
N LEU A 20 5.38 -14.30 19.72
CA LEU A 20 6.43 -13.39 20.21
C LEU A 20 6.18 -12.96 21.67
N LEU A 21 4.93 -12.70 22.04
CA LEU A 21 4.55 -12.35 23.41
C LEU A 21 4.75 -13.51 24.38
N GLU A 22 4.32 -14.71 24.01
CA GLU A 22 4.54 -15.92 24.80
C GLU A 22 6.03 -16.20 25.01
N GLN A 23 6.82 -16.08 23.94
CA GLN A 23 8.27 -16.27 24.00
C GLN A 23 8.93 -15.25 24.94
N ALA A 24 8.54 -13.98 24.86
CA ALA A 24 9.06 -12.95 25.74
C ALA A 24 8.67 -13.19 27.21
N GLY A 25 7.44 -13.67 27.45
CA GLY A 25 6.98 -14.08 28.77
C GLY A 25 7.80 -15.23 29.36
N ARG A 26 8.09 -16.26 28.56
CA ARG A 26 8.97 -17.39 28.97
C ARG A 26 10.41 -16.96 29.27
N GLN A 27 10.85 -15.83 28.70
CA GLN A 27 12.17 -15.25 28.93
C GLN A 27 12.16 -14.19 30.04
N GLU A 28 11.05 -14.03 30.76
CA GLU A 28 10.87 -13.02 31.82
C GLU A 28 11.16 -11.59 31.35
N LYS A 29 10.90 -11.29 30.06
CA LYS A 29 11.11 -9.97 29.47
C LYS A 29 9.86 -9.11 29.58
N HIS A 30 10.05 -7.85 29.96
CA HIS A 30 9.02 -6.84 29.80
C HIS A 30 8.79 -6.53 28.31
N THR A 31 7.54 -6.57 27.87
CA THR A 31 7.16 -6.37 26.47
C THR A 31 6.12 -5.27 26.35
N VAL A 32 6.25 -4.45 25.31
CA VAL A 32 5.29 -3.39 24.95
C VAL A 32 4.82 -3.64 23.52
N VAL A 33 3.51 -3.63 23.32
CA VAL A 33 2.89 -3.68 21.98
C VAL A 33 2.39 -2.29 21.64
N ILE A 34 2.85 -1.75 20.52
CA ILE A 34 2.41 -0.46 20.00
C ILE A 34 1.54 -0.73 18.77
N SER A 35 0.27 -0.35 18.85
CA SER A 35 -0.64 -0.35 17.69
C SER A 35 -0.60 1.02 17.03
N LEU A 36 -0.39 1.04 15.72
CA LEU A 36 -0.36 2.26 14.91
C LEU A 36 -1.35 2.10 13.76
N ASP A 37 -2.35 2.97 13.72
CA ASP A 37 -3.24 3.12 12.57
C ASP A 37 -2.79 4.32 11.71
N ILE A 38 -2.91 4.19 10.38
CA ILE A 38 -2.62 5.25 9.43
C ILE A 38 -3.92 5.59 8.71
N SER A 39 -4.67 6.54 9.27
CA SER A 39 -5.92 7.00 8.67
C SER A 39 -5.64 7.71 7.34
N GLY A 40 -6.51 7.50 6.34
CA GLY A 40 -6.34 8.10 5.01
C GLY A 40 -5.03 7.71 4.32
N ALA A 41 -4.51 6.50 4.58
CA ALA A 41 -3.21 6.05 4.09
C ALA A 41 -3.05 6.20 2.57
N PHE A 42 -4.12 6.00 1.80
CA PHE A 42 -4.12 6.14 0.35
C PHE A 42 -4.41 7.57 -0.13
N ASP A 43 -5.17 8.37 0.63
CA ASP A 43 -5.43 9.78 0.34
C ASP A 43 -4.16 10.64 0.47
N SER A 44 -3.32 10.29 1.45
CA SER A 44 -2.13 11.05 1.84
C SER A 44 -0.87 10.65 1.07
N LEU A 45 -0.98 9.78 0.05
CA LEU A 45 0.18 9.31 -0.71
C LEU A 45 0.77 10.43 -1.58
N GLN A 46 2.07 10.63 -1.44
CA GLN A 46 2.84 11.44 -2.39
C GLN A 46 3.21 10.60 -3.61
N TYR A 47 2.39 10.67 -4.65
CA TYR A 47 2.60 9.93 -5.91
C TYR A 47 3.95 10.22 -6.58
N SER A 48 4.50 11.42 -6.41
CA SER A 48 5.86 11.77 -6.86
C SER A 48 6.93 10.90 -6.16
N SER A 49 6.80 10.68 -4.85
CA SER A 49 7.68 9.84 -4.05
C SER A 49 7.58 8.37 -4.44
N ILE A 50 6.37 7.89 -4.76
CA ILE A 50 6.15 6.52 -5.30
C ILE A 50 6.82 6.37 -6.67
N ARG A 51 6.63 7.35 -7.56
CA ARG A 51 7.26 7.35 -8.89
C ARG A 51 8.78 7.37 -8.81
N GLY A 52 9.35 8.15 -7.89
CA GLY A 52 10.79 8.15 -7.62
C GLY A 52 11.32 6.78 -7.18
N ARG A 53 10.53 6.04 -6.36
CA ARG A 53 10.88 4.66 -6.00
C ARG A 53 10.81 3.71 -7.18
N PHE A 54 9.82 3.81 -8.06
CA PHE A 54 9.77 2.99 -9.27
C PHE A 54 10.94 3.24 -10.22
N ALA A 55 11.39 4.49 -10.36
CA ALA A 55 12.57 4.82 -11.16
C ALA A 55 13.87 4.18 -10.61
N SER A 56 13.91 3.86 -9.30
CA SER A 56 15.03 3.14 -8.69
C SER A 56 14.97 1.62 -8.84
N LEU A 57 13.86 1.07 -9.31
CA LEU A 57 13.69 -0.36 -9.55
C LEU A 57 14.05 -0.69 -11.00
N SER A 58 14.79 -1.78 -11.22
CA SER A 58 15.06 -2.30 -12.57
C SER A 58 13.82 -2.99 -13.13
N LEU A 59 12.87 -2.20 -13.65
CA LEU A 59 11.64 -2.68 -14.26
C LEU A 59 11.84 -2.98 -15.75
N PHE A 60 11.01 -3.89 -16.29
CA PHE A 60 10.91 -4.08 -17.73
C PHE A 60 10.39 -2.80 -18.41
N SER A 61 10.82 -2.53 -19.65
CA SER A 61 10.56 -1.28 -20.38
C SER A 61 9.08 -0.90 -20.44
N ASN A 62 8.22 -1.87 -20.71
CA ASN A 62 6.76 -1.68 -20.77
C ASN A 62 6.15 -1.23 -19.43
N ILE A 63 6.72 -1.67 -18.30
CA ILE A 63 6.28 -1.31 -16.96
C ILE A 63 6.87 0.04 -16.55
N SER A 64 8.13 0.32 -16.90
CA SER A 64 8.79 1.59 -16.58
C SER A 64 8.16 2.81 -17.27
N GLU A 65 7.47 2.60 -18.39
CA GLU A 65 6.72 3.67 -19.06
C GLU A 65 5.30 3.79 -18.51
N THR A 66 4.53 2.69 -18.51
CA THR A 66 3.10 2.72 -18.20
C THR A 66 2.80 3.04 -16.72
N LEU A 67 3.53 2.42 -15.78
CA LEU A 67 3.21 2.52 -14.36
C LEU A 67 3.47 3.94 -13.80
N PRO A 68 4.62 4.59 -14.04
CA PRO A 68 4.82 6.00 -13.68
C PRO A 68 3.79 6.97 -14.25
N ASP A 69 3.33 6.76 -15.49
CA ASP A 69 2.36 7.62 -16.14
C ASP A 69 0.98 7.53 -15.50
N THR A 70 0.55 6.32 -15.08
CA THR A 70 -0.71 6.17 -14.31
C THR A 70 -0.68 6.96 -12.99
N LEU A 71 0.50 7.10 -12.37
CA LEU A 71 0.68 7.85 -11.12
C LEU A 71 0.83 9.36 -11.34
N LYS A 72 1.06 9.82 -12.58
CA LYS A 72 1.24 11.25 -12.90
C LYS A 72 -0.07 11.99 -13.01
N ASN A 73 -1.08 11.35 -13.60
CA ASN A 73 -2.27 12.06 -14.03
C ASN A 73 -3.38 12.09 -13.00
N ARG A 74 -3.38 11.22 -11.96
CA ARG A 74 -4.46 11.06 -10.95
C ARG A 74 -5.87 11.23 -11.54
N LYS A 75 -6.04 10.83 -12.81
CA LYS A 75 -7.25 11.05 -13.59
C LYS A 75 -7.67 9.73 -14.17
N VAL A 76 -8.93 9.41 -13.97
CA VAL A 76 -9.57 8.27 -14.61
C VAL A 76 -10.28 8.80 -15.85
N ALA A 77 -9.94 8.26 -17.02
CA ALA A 77 -10.68 8.48 -18.24
C ALA A 77 -11.54 7.26 -18.53
N MET A 78 -12.85 7.44 -18.67
CA MET A 78 -13.81 6.37 -18.95
C MET A 78 -14.65 6.73 -20.16
N GLN A 79 -14.80 5.78 -21.08
CA GLN A 79 -15.75 5.92 -22.19
C GLN A 79 -17.16 5.59 -21.71
N THR A 80 -18.09 6.53 -21.92
CA THR A 80 -19.52 6.34 -21.68
C THR A 80 -20.29 6.46 -23.01
N SER A 81 -21.57 6.09 -23.01
CA SER A 81 -22.46 6.31 -24.17
C SER A 81 -22.62 7.78 -24.55
N GLU A 82 -22.31 8.70 -23.63
CA GLU A 82 -22.41 10.15 -23.79
C GLU A 82 -21.06 10.79 -24.18
N GLY A 83 -19.98 10.00 -24.21
CA GLY A 83 -18.62 10.44 -24.53
C GLY A 83 -17.59 10.14 -23.45
N PRO A 84 -16.34 10.61 -23.63
CA PRO A 84 -15.28 10.47 -22.64
C PRO A 84 -15.58 11.30 -21.38
N VAL A 85 -15.55 10.65 -20.22
CA VAL A 85 -15.60 11.31 -18.91
C VAL A 85 -14.20 11.28 -18.30
N LEU A 86 -13.73 12.44 -17.83
CA LEU A 86 -12.47 12.60 -17.11
C LEU A 86 -12.76 12.93 -15.64
N TRP A 87 -12.28 12.10 -14.72
CA TRP A 87 -12.50 12.23 -13.29
C TRP A 87 -11.18 12.40 -12.54
N GLU A 88 -11.07 13.47 -11.74
CA GLU A 88 -9.93 13.66 -10.83
C GLU A 88 -10.07 12.73 -9.62
N GLN A 89 -9.14 11.78 -9.48
CA GLN A 89 -9.09 10.86 -8.36
C GLN A 89 -8.29 11.49 -7.21
N THR A 90 -8.96 12.25 -6.35
CA THR A 90 -8.38 12.94 -5.19
C THR A 90 -8.37 12.08 -3.92
N GLN A 91 -9.24 11.08 -3.83
CA GLN A 91 -9.28 10.09 -2.75
C GLN A 91 -8.68 8.75 -3.19
N GLY A 92 -8.16 8.01 -2.22
CA GLY A 92 -7.64 6.66 -2.34
C GLY A 92 -8.75 5.60 -2.36
N CYS A 93 -8.41 4.36 -2.00
CA CYS A 93 -9.39 3.29 -1.89
C CYS A 93 -10.45 3.63 -0.82
N PRO A 94 -11.76 3.43 -1.09
CA PRO A 94 -12.79 3.43 -0.06
C PRO A 94 -12.63 2.28 0.93
#